data_AF-A0A0H3DDP2-F1
#
_entry.id   AF-A0A0H3DDP2-F1
#
_cell.length_a   1.000
_cell.length_b   1.000
_cell.length_c   1.000
_cell.angle_alpha   90.00
_cell.angle_beta   90.00
_cell.angle_gamma   90.00
#
_symmetry.space_group_name_H-M   'P 1'
#
loop_
_entity.id
_entity.type
_entity.pdbx_description
1 polymer ?
#
loop_
_entity_poly.entity_id
_entity_poly.type
_entity_poly.pdbx_seq_one_letter_code
_entity_poly.pdbx_strand_id
1 'polypeptide(L)'
;MAWLIVDAHKASDLCWRVAFALQEDGWLLRNALIVEQVPETASYETVFLFARTTRYYFDLDAIGTTTRKNPGDVWPAQDVLEKCIAAGCPHEGVVADPFGWSADVGAAARRVGRHYVELRPQRSAA
;
A
#
# COMPACT_ATOMS: atom_id res chain seq x y z
N MET A 1 -12.27 -2.16 -8.60
CA MET A 1 -11.44 -3.04 -7.74
C MET A 1 -10.08 -2.37 -7.59
N ALA A 2 -9.75 -1.93 -6.38
CA ALA A 2 -8.49 -1.26 -6.08
C ALA A 2 -7.58 -2.24 -5.32
N TRP A 3 -6.30 -2.24 -5.65
CA TRP A 3 -5.29 -3.08 -5.01
C TRP A 3 -4.29 -2.15 -4.35
N LEU A 4 -4.01 -2.37 -3.06
CA LEU A 4 -2.98 -1.67 -2.34
C LEU A 4 -1.73 -2.55 -2.33
N ILE A 5 -0.59 -2.03 -2.79
CA ILE A 5 0.71 -2.67 -2.64
C ILE A 5 1.50 -1.84 -1.65
N VAL A 6 1.81 -2.44 -0.50
CA VAL A 6 2.62 -1.80 0.53
C VAL A 6 4.05 -2.30 0.37
N ASP A 7 4.99 -1.41 0.01
CA ASP A 7 6.42 -1.65 0.22
C ASP A 7 6.74 -1.32 1.68
N ALA A 8 7.35 -2.26 2.38
CA ALA A 8 7.82 -2.06 3.74
C ALA A 8 9.22 -2.66 3.87
N HIS A 9 10.18 -1.74 3.90
CA HIS A 9 11.62 -1.86 4.20
C HIS A 9 12.63 -2.35 3.15
N LYS A 10 13.65 -1.47 3.00
CA LYS A 10 15.11 -1.74 3.01
C LYS A 10 15.68 -2.82 2.10
N ALA A 11 15.08 -3.11 0.97
CA ALA A 11 15.82 -3.61 -0.17
C ALA A 11 15.03 -3.40 -1.45
N SER A 12 15.76 -3.11 -2.52
CA SER A 12 15.40 -3.43 -3.89
C SER A 12 14.38 -2.52 -4.58
N ASP A 13 14.89 -1.79 -5.56
CA ASP A 13 14.39 -1.60 -6.93
C ASP A 13 13.30 -2.60 -7.43
N LEU A 14 13.08 -3.76 -6.79
CA LEU A 14 12.01 -4.69 -7.05
C LEU A 14 10.60 -4.07 -6.90
N CYS A 15 10.34 -3.22 -5.91
CA CYS A 15 9.02 -2.59 -5.77
C CYS A 15 8.69 -1.68 -6.96
N TRP A 16 9.67 -0.91 -7.42
CA TRP A 16 9.55 -0.11 -8.65
C TRP A 16 9.46 -0.99 -9.90
N ARG A 17 10.20 -2.09 -9.99
CA ARG A 17 10.07 -3.05 -11.10
C ARG A 17 8.69 -3.67 -11.17
N VAL A 18 8.08 -3.96 -10.03
CA VAL A 18 6.72 -4.49 -9.93
C VAL A 18 5.70 -3.42 -10.30
N ALA A 19 5.92 -2.18 -9.85
CA ALA A 19 5.13 -1.04 -10.27
C ALA A 19 5.12 -0.88 -11.79
N PHE A 20 6.29 -0.93 -12.43
CA PHE A 20 6.40 -0.85 -13.89
C PHE A 20 5.75 -2.05 -14.58
N ALA A 21 5.97 -3.27 -14.10
CA ALA A 21 5.33 -4.47 -14.65
C ALA A 21 3.79 -4.40 -14.55
N LEU A 22 3.25 -3.86 -13.46
CA LEU A 22 1.81 -3.65 -13.31
C LEU A 22 1.30 -2.56 -14.27
N GLN A 23 2.07 -1.48 -14.49
CA GLN A 23 1.72 -0.48 -15.48
C GLN A 23 1.71 -1.05 -16.90
N GLU A 24 2.67 -1.91 -17.25
CA GLU A 24 2.70 -2.64 -18.52
C GLU A 24 1.50 -3.60 -18.67
N ASP A 25 1.01 -4.19 -17.56
CA ASP A 25 -0.22 -5.00 -17.49
C ASP A 25 -1.51 -4.16 -17.44
N GLY A 26 -1.41 -2.83 -17.64
CA GLY A 26 -2.56 -1.93 -17.75
C GLY A 26 -3.13 -1.43 -16.42
N TRP A 27 -2.40 -1.58 -15.31
CA TRP A 27 -2.76 -0.96 -14.04
C TRP A 27 -2.35 0.50 -14.00
N LEU A 28 -3.21 1.32 -13.40
CA LEU A 28 -2.94 2.73 -13.16
C LEU A 28 -2.28 2.89 -11.80
N LEU A 29 -1.05 3.40 -11.77
CA LEU A 29 -0.44 3.92 -10.55
C LEU A 29 -1.16 5.22 -10.17
N ARG A 30 -1.94 5.18 -9.09
CA ARG A 30 -2.76 6.30 -8.62
C ARG A 30 -2.07 7.18 -7.61
N ASN A 31 -1.24 6.56 -6.76
CA ASN A 31 -0.40 7.29 -5.83
C ASN A 31 0.84 6.48 -5.43
N ALA A 32 1.90 7.18 -5.07
CA ALA A 32 3.11 6.64 -4.45
C ALA A 32 3.38 7.46 -3.19
N LEU A 33 2.89 6.97 -2.05
CA LEU A 33 3.01 7.65 -0.77
C LEU A 33 4.40 7.39 -0.18
N ILE A 34 5.13 8.45 0.15
CA ILE A 34 6.40 8.36 0.86
C ILE A 34 6.10 8.34 2.36
N VAL A 35 6.57 7.29 3.02
CA VAL A 35 6.46 7.14 4.46
C VAL A 35 7.81 7.43 5.08
N GLU A 36 7.91 8.54 5.79
CA GLU A 36 9.13 8.87 6.52
C GLU A 36 9.18 8.08 7.83
N GLN A 37 10.23 7.27 7.99
CA GLN A 37 10.37 6.41 9.17
C GLN A 37 11.42 6.89 10.16
N VAL A 38 12.56 7.41 9.68
CA VAL A 38 13.65 7.88 10.55
C VAL A 38 14.32 9.09 9.90
N PRO A 39 14.08 10.32 10.38
CA PRO A 39 14.68 11.54 9.84
C PRO A 39 16.21 11.48 9.82
N GLU A 40 16.83 10.90 10.85
CA GLU A 40 18.28 10.86 11.03
C GLU A 40 19.00 9.98 10.00
N THR A 41 18.34 8.95 9.49
CA THR A 41 18.91 8.04 8.49
C THR A 41 18.40 8.31 7.07
N ALA A 42 17.58 9.35 6.89
CA ALA A 42 16.88 9.64 5.64
C ALA A 42 16.20 8.40 5.03
N SER A 43 15.72 7.50 5.89
CA SER A 43 15.09 6.26 5.44
C SER A 43 13.59 6.47 5.29
N TYR A 44 13.09 6.10 4.12
CA TYR A 44 11.68 6.16 3.77
C TYR A 44 11.21 4.83 3.18
N GLU A 45 9.92 4.60 3.24
CA GLU A 45 9.22 3.53 2.52
C GLU A 45 8.26 4.14 1.50
N THR A 46 7.78 3.33 0.56
CA THR A 46 6.82 3.80 -0.45
C THR A 46 5.58 2.91 -0.50
N VAL A 47 4.40 3.47 -0.22
CA VAL A 47 3.14 2.74 -0.38
C VAL A 47 2.52 3.07 -1.74
N PHE A 48 2.34 2.06 -2.59
CA PHE A 48 1.74 2.23 -3.90
C PHE A 48 0.26 1.92 -3.91
N LEU A 49 -0.52 2.81 -4.53
CA LEU A 49 -1.94 2.60 -4.81
C LEU A 49 -2.13 2.33 -6.30
N PHE A 50 -2.61 1.12 -6.65
CA PHE A 50 -2.92 0.75 -8.02
C PHE A 50 -4.42 0.57 -8.24
N ALA A 51 -4.90 0.96 -9.42
CA ALA A 51 -6.28 0.77 -9.85
C ALA A 51 -6.35 0.30 -11.31
N ARG A 52 -7.25 -0.64 -11.62
CA ARG A 52 -7.49 -1.08 -13.02
C ARG A 52 -8.28 -0.08 -13.86
N THR A 53 -8.96 0.85 -13.22
CA THR A 53 -9.89 1.78 -13.87
C THR A 53 -9.72 3.17 -13.30
N THR A 54 -10.04 4.19 -14.09
CA THR A 54 -9.99 5.60 -13.66
C THR A 54 -10.99 5.91 -12.54
N ARG A 55 -12.11 5.18 -12.49
CA ARG A 55 -13.03 5.15 -11.35
C ARG A 55 -12.68 3.98 -10.45
N TYR A 56 -12.29 4.25 -9.22
CA TYR A 56 -11.93 3.26 -8.21
C TYR A 56 -12.41 3.73 -6.84
N TYR A 57 -12.44 2.81 -5.87
CA TYR A 57 -12.77 3.15 -4.49
C TYR A 57 -11.64 4.00 -3.89
N PHE A 58 -11.98 5.14 -3.32
CA PHE A 58 -11.07 5.95 -2.52
C PHE A 58 -11.86 6.73 -1.47
N ASP A 59 -11.61 6.45 -0.21
CA ASP A 59 -12.23 7.16 0.92
C ASP A 59 -11.24 8.16 1.52
N LEU A 60 -11.44 9.44 1.20
CA LEU A 60 -10.59 10.51 1.70
C LEU A 60 -10.80 10.74 3.21
N ASP A 61 -12.01 10.51 3.72
CA ASP A 61 -12.34 10.75 5.12
C ASP A 61 -11.64 9.74 6.03
N ALA A 62 -11.31 8.54 5.51
CA ALA A 62 -10.53 7.51 6.20
C ALA A 62 -9.10 7.94 6.57
N ILE A 63 -8.56 9.00 5.95
CA ILE A 63 -7.22 9.51 6.26
C ILE A 63 -7.22 10.33 7.56
N GLY A 64 -8.38 10.85 7.98
CA GLY A 64 -8.54 11.56 9.24
C GLY A 64 -8.01 13.00 9.25
N THR A 65 -7.90 13.66 8.09
CA THR A 65 -7.49 15.07 8.04
C THR A 65 -8.61 15.97 8.56
N THR A 66 -8.30 16.88 9.50
CA THR A 66 -9.30 17.83 10.07
C THR A 66 -9.86 18.81 9.04
N THR A 67 -9.18 18.93 7.89
CA THR A 67 -9.65 19.66 6.72
C THR A 67 -9.81 18.67 5.59
N ARG A 68 -10.88 18.78 4.79
CA ARG A 68 -11.09 17.96 3.58
C ARG A 68 -10.12 18.34 2.43
N LYS A 69 -8.95 18.87 2.79
CA LYS A 69 -7.85 19.21 1.89
C LYS A 69 -6.99 17.96 1.67
N ASN A 70 -6.39 17.87 0.49
CA ASN A 70 -5.45 16.81 0.19
C ASN A 70 -4.27 16.86 1.19
N PRO A 71 -3.99 15.76 1.93
CA PRO A 71 -2.85 15.69 2.85
C PRO A 71 -1.48 15.69 2.14
N GLY A 72 -1.46 15.56 0.80
CA GLY A 72 -0.23 15.36 0.04
C GLY A 72 0.25 13.91 0.15
N ASP A 73 1.45 13.65 -0.37
CA ASP A 73 1.96 12.29 -0.59
C ASP A 73 3.15 11.92 0.31
N VAL A 74 3.41 12.69 1.37
CA VAL A 74 4.50 12.43 2.34
C VAL A 74 3.93 12.39 3.75
N TRP A 75 3.85 11.20 4.34
CA TRP A 75 3.18 10.99 5.63
C TRP A 75 4.14 10.40 6.68
N PRO A 76 3.91 10.71 7.97
CA PRO A 76 4.63 10.03 9.05
C PRO A 76 4.22 8.56 9.13
N ALA A 77 5.12 7.70 9.61
CA ALA A 77 4.90 6.25 9.72
C ALA A 77 3.69 5.83 10.59
N GLN A 78 3.25 6.70 11.51
CA GLN A 78 2.15 6.43 12.43
C GLN A 78 0.81 6.15 11.71
N ASP A 79 0.28 4.94 11.91
CA ASP A 79 -1.01 4.46 11.39
C ASP A 79 -1.13 4.55 9.85
N VAL A 80 -0.01 4.68 9.15
CA VAL A 80 0.00 4.94 7.71
C VAL A 80 -0.60 3.78 6.93
N LEU A 81 -0.33 2.54 7.36
CA LEU A 81 -0.86 1.33 6.73
C LEU A 81 -2.37 1.27 6.88
N GLU A 82 -2.89 1.48 8.09
CA GLU A 82 -4.33 1.51 8.36
C GLU A 82 -5.03 2.58 7.54
N LYS A 83 -4.49 3.80 7.49
CA LYS A 83 -5.05 4.90 6.70
C LYS A 83 -5.04 4.58 5.21
N CYS A 84 -3.93 4.06 4.68
CA CYS A 84 -3.81 3.69 3.27
C CYS A 84 -4.78 2.56 2.90
N ILE A 85 -4.89 1.53 3.74
CA ILE A 85 -5.82 0.42 3.52
C ILE A 85 -7.26 0.90 3.63
N ALA A 86 -7.59 1.71 4.63
CA ALA A 86 -8.95 2.20 4.82
C ALA A 86 -9.40 3.11 3.67
N ALA A 87 -8.50 4.00 3.20
CA ALA A 87 -8.75 4.88 2.07
C ALA A 87 -8.79 4.13 0.73
N GLY A 88 -7.86 3.19 0.50
CA GLY A 88 -7.69 2.53 -0.80
C GLY A 88 -8.49 1.24 -0.99
N CYS A 89 -8.94 0.61 0.09
CA CYS A 89 -9.64 -0.68 0.06
C CYS A 89 -11.00 -0.59 0.78
N PRO A 90 -12.12 -0.96 0.13
CA PRO A 90 -13.43 -0.95 0.77
C PRO A 90 -13.48 -1.89 1.97
N HIS A 91 -14.44 -1.67 2.88
CA HIS A 91 -14.72 -2.58 3.99
C HIS A 91 -15.01 -4.00 3.47
N GLU A 92 -14.55 -5.05 4.18
CA GLU A 92 -14.53 -6.45 3.71
C GLU A 92 -13.76 -6.66 2.38
N GLY A 93 -13.03 -5.66 1.88
CA GLY A 93 -12.18 -5.78 0.70
C GLY A 93 -10.95 -6.65 0.96
N VAL A 94 -10.27 -7.06 -0.10
CA VAL A 94 -9.06 -7.89 -0.03
C VAL A 94 -7.82 -7.01 -0.25
N VAL A 95 -6.90 -7.04 0.70
CA VAL A 95 -5.53 -6.53 0.57
C VAL A 95 -4.64 -7.69 0.17
N ALA A 96 -3.95 -7.56 -0.96
CA ALA A 96 -3.01 -8.57 -1.42
C ALA A 96 -1.58 -8.03 -1.28
N ASP A 97 -0.74 -8.82 -0.62
CA ASP A 97 0.67 -8.53 -0.45
C ASP A 97 1.46 -9.58 -1.24
N PRO A 98 2.01 -9.20 -2.40
CA PRO A 98 2.70 -10.13 -3.29
C PRO A 98 4.04 -10.63 -2.73
N PHE A 99 4.54 -10.00 -1.67
CA PHE A 99 5.90 -10.22 -1.17
C PHE A 99 5.94 -10.73 0.26
N GLY A 100 4.90 -10.44 1.05
CA GLY A 100 4.86 -10.83 2.46
C GLY A 100 5.99 -10.24 3.29
N TRP A 101 6.59 -9.13 2.82
CA TRP A 101 7.82 -8.58 3.41
C TRP A 101 7.60 -7.89 4.74
N SER A 102 6.36 -7.45 5.03
CA SER A 102 6.01 -6.90 6.34
C SER A 102 4.79 -7.58 6.95
N ALA A 103 5.02 -8.19 8.11
CA ALA A 103 3.95 -8.73 8.96
C ALA A 103 2.94 -7.64 9.37
N ASP A 104 3.32 -6.36 9.32
CA ASP A 104 2.49 -5.25 9.76
C ASP A 104 1.35 -4.95 8.78
N VAL A 105 1.51 -5.27 7.49
CA VAL A 105 0.46 -5.07 6.47
C VAL A 105 -0.77 -5.93 6.77
N GLY A 106 -0.54 -7.21 7.03
CA GLY A 106 -1.62 -8.14 7.36
C GLY A 106 -2.27 -7.82 8.71
N ALA A 107 -1.52 -7.27 9.67
CA ALA A 107 -2.08 -6.82 10.94
C ALA A 107 -2.94 -5.56 10.76
N ALA A 108 -2.45 -4.56 10.02
CA ALA A 108 -3.17 -3.34 9.71
C ALA A 108 -4.47 -3.62 8.94
N ALA A 109 -4.41 -4.48 7.91
CA ALA A 109 -5.58 -4.88 7.13
C ALA A 109 -6.69 -5.45 8.01
N ARG A 110 -6.34 -6.37 8.92
CA ARG A 110 -7.31 -6.96 9.86
C ARG A 110 -7.85 -5.95 10.85
N ARG A 111 -7.01 -5.04 11.39
CA ARG A 111 -7.43 -3.99 12.32
C ARG A 111 -8.51 -3.08 11.72
N VAL A 112 -8.42 -2.80 10.43
CA VAL A 112 -9.43 -2.01 9.71
C VAL A 112 -10.52 -2.86 9.06
N GLY A 113 -10.66 -4.16 9.36
CA GLY A 113 -11.76 -4.98 8.83
C GLY A 113 -11.65 -5.29 7.33
N ARG A 114 -10.43 -5.52 6.83
CA ARG A 114 -10.16 -6.01 5.47
C ARG A 114 -9.57 -7.43 5.53
N HIS A 115 -9.84 -8.21 4.50
CA HIS A 115 -9.20 -9.50 4.29
C HIS A 115 -7.75 -9.29 3.81
N TYR A 116 -6.85 -10.22 4.15
CA TYR A 116 -5.45 -10.16 3.76
C TYR A 116 -5.02 -11.47 3.09
N VAL A 117 -4.37 -11.36 1.94
CA VAL A 117 -3.78 -12.47 1.20
C VAL A 117 -2.31 -12.19 0.96
N GLU A 118 -1.45 -13.05 1.50
CA GLU A 118 -0.02 -13.05 1.21
C GLU A 118 0.25 -14.01 0.04
N LEU A 119 0.88 -13.54 -1.03
CA LEU A 119 1.34 -14.42 -2.10
C LEU A 119 2.70 -15.00 -1.73
N ARG A 120 2.70 -16.21 -1.18
CA ARG A 120 3.95 -16.95 -0.97
C ARG A 120 4.32 -17.70 -2.24
N PRO A 121 5.48 -17.42 -2.87
CA PRO A 121 5.96 -18.27 -3.95
C PRO A 121 6.12 -19.70 -3.40
N GLN A 122 5.59 -20.68 -4.10
CA GLN A 122 5.87 -22.09 -3.80
C GLN A 122 7.37 -22.29 -3.99
N ARG A 123 8.10 -22.54 -2.90
CA ARG A 123 9.46 -23.08 -3.01
C ARG A 123 9.32 -24.45 -3.66
N SER A 124 9.79 -24.61 -4.89
CA SER A 124 10.08 -25.92 -5.43
C SER A 124 11.03 -26.61 -4.44
N ALA A 125 10.63 -27.76 -3.90
CA ALA A 125 11.55 -28.63 -3.19
C ALA A 125 12.62 -29.03 -4.22
N ALA A 126 13.85 -28.55 -4.00
CA ALA A 126 15.03 -29.00 -4.73
C ALA A 126 15.41 -30.40 -4.26
#